data_AF-E2BYB7-F1
#
_entry.id   AF-E2BYB7-F1
#
_cell.length_a   1.000
_cell.length_b   1.000
_cell.length_c   1.000
_cell.angle_alpha   90.00
_cell.angle_beta   90.00
_cell.angle_gamma   90.00
#
_symmetry.space_group_name_H-M   'P 1'
#
loop_
_entity.id
_entity.type
_entity.pdbx_description
1 polymer ?
#
loop_
_entity_poly.entity_id
_entity_poly.type
_entity_poly.pdbx_seq_one_letter_code
_entity_poly.pdbx_strand_id
1 'polypeptide(L)'
;MYPVFRSYPQPVHPVHPDRRRMFYRFYDRYRLFNDRSVRPFPFRFYWEDFGVPVLTIYYVDPCIEENGEKHRTYRYELMTRQADRARLVVRRGQEFYLHLGLSRNYDPAIDGVSIVFTLDGIEKPQYGHGTLVATALLNPGEISEADWQVTIDAIELNFLRIKAS
;
A
#
# COMPACT_ATOMS: atom_id res chain seq x y z
N MET A 1 -58.60 -3.96 -13.28
CA MET A 1 -57.37 -3.30 -12.78
C MET A 1 -56.35 -4.41 -12.55
N TYR A 2 -55.45 -4.64 -13.51
CA TYR A 2 -54.48 -5.74 -13.48
C TYR A 2 -53.16 -5.26 -12.88
N PRO A 3 -52.44 -6.06 -12.07
CA PRO A 3 -51.12 -5.68 -11.59
C PRO A 3 -50.06 -5.86 -12.70
N VAL A 4 -49.27 -4.81 -12.92
CA VAL A 4 -48.13 -4.79 -13.85
C VAL A 4 -46.93 -5.44 -13.16
N PHE A 5 -46.51 -6.61 -13.64
CA PHE A 5 -45.21 -7.18 -13.29
C PHE A 5 -44.09 -6.40 -14.01
N ARG A 6 -43.29 -5.64 -13.26
CA ARG A 6 -41.99 -5.14 -13.73
C ARG A 6 -40.93 -6.21 -13.48
N SER A 7 -40.47 -6.87 -14.54
CA SER A 7 -39.25 -7.67 -14.53
C SER A 7 -38.04 -6.73 -14.48
N TYR A 8 -37.24 -6.79 -13.41
CA TYR A 8 -35.92 -6.17 -13.37
C TYR A 8 -34.94 -7.03 -14.18
N PRO A 9 -34.11 -6.47 -15.07
CA PRO A 9 -33.03 -7.22 -15.69
C PRO A 9 -32.04 -7.66 -14.61
N GLN A 10 -31.67 -8.96 -14.62
CA GLN A 10 -30.64 -9.48 -13.73
C GLN A 10 -29.31 -8.75 -13.98
N PRO A 11 -28.55 -8.37 -12.93
CA PRO A 11 -27.23 -7.85 -13.12
C PRO A 11 -26.34 -8.95 -13.71
N VAL A 12 -25.90 -8.71 -14.94
CA VAL A 12 -24.92 -9.51 -15.67
C VAL A 12 -23.70 -9.70 -14.77
N HIS A 13 -23.28 -10.96 -14.56
CA HIS A 13 -22.08 -11.29 -13.80
C HIS A 13 -20.90 -10.40 -14.23
N PRO A 14 -20.22 -9.70 -13.31
CA PRO A 14 -19.04 -8.96 -13.70
C PRO A 14 -17.96 -9.94 -14.13
N VAL A 15 -17.54 -9.76 -15.38
CA VAL A 15 -16.37 -10.35 -16.02
C VAL A 15 -15.20 -10.29 -15.04
N HIS A 16 -14.58 -11.44 -14.81
CA HIS A 16 -13.40 -11.60 -13.97
C HIS A 16 -12.33 -10.57 -14.37
N PRO A 17 -11.95 -9.61 -13.50
CA PRO A 17 -10.85 -8.72 -13.83
C PRO A 17 -9.54 -9.50 -13.75
N ASP A 18 -8.72 -9.31 -14.78
CA ASP A 18 -7.37 -9.83 -14.96
C ASP A 18 -6.56 -9.81 -13.64
N ARG A 19 -5.94 -10.95 -13.29
CA ARG A 19 -5.09 -11.13 -12.10
C ARG A 19 -3.77 -10.32 -12.16
N ARG A 20 -3.56 -9.53 -13.21
CA ARG A 20 -2.32 -8.81 -13.52
C ARG A 20 -2.28 -7.35 -13.04
N ARG A 21 -3.33 -6.86 -12.40
CA ARG A 21 -3.29 -5.59 -11.65
C ARG A 21 -3.32 -5.89 -10.16
N MET A 22 -2.19 -5.73 -9.47
CA MET A 22 -2.20 -5.66 -8.01
C MET A 22 -2.96 -4.39 -7.62
N PHE A 23 -4.20 -4.57 -7.17
CA PHE A 23 -4.96 -3.50 -6.55
C PHE A 23 -4.36 -3.24 -5.18
N TYR A 24 -3.67 -2.11 -5.00
CA TYR A 24 -3.37 -1.60 -3.66
C TYR A 24 -4.70 -1.28 -2.98
N ARG A 25 -5.15 -2.19 -2.12
CA ARG A 25 -6.25 -1.92 -1.21
C ARG A 25 -5.71 -1.05 -0.07
N PHE A 26 -6.27 0.14 0.07
CA PHE A 26 -6.23 0.89 1.31
C PHE A 26 -6.60 -0.05 2.47
N TYR A 27 -5.69 -0.24 3.41
CA TYR A 27 -6.03 -0.88 4.69
C TYR A 27 -6.77 0.15 5.54
N ASP A 28 -8.09 0.20 5.37
CA ASP A 28 -8.97 0.79 6.39
C ASP A 28 -9.06 -0.18 7.58
N ARG A 29 -7.99 -0.26 8.37
CA ARG A 29 -7.90 -1.14 9.54
C ARG A 29 -8.31 -0.46 10.85
N TYR A 30 -9.15 0.58 10.77
CA TYR A 30 -9.98 1.00 11.90
C TYR A 30 -11.39 0.41 11.86
N ARG A 31 -11.69 -0.48 10.90
CA ARG A 31 -12.97 -1.20 10.85
C ARG A 31 -12.98 -2.46 11.72
N LEU A 32 -12.90 -2.26 13.04
CA LEU A 32 -13.33 -3.22 14.05
C LEU A 32 -14.60 -2.72 14.75
N PHE A 33 -15.63 -2.31 14.00
CA PHE A 33 -17.00 -2.21 14.54
C PHE A 33 -18.01 -2.51 13.43
N ASN A 34 -18.14 -3.79 13.10
CA ASN A 34 -19.33 -4.28 12.40
C ASN A 34 -20.36 -4.68 13.45
N ASP A 35 -21.00 -3.68 14.06
CA ASP A 35 -22.35 -3.87 14.59
C ASP A 35 -23.32 -3.21 13.60
N ARG A 36 -24.12 -4.02 12.91
CA ARG A 36 -25.05 -3.59 11.86
C ARG A 36 -26.30 -2.89 12.42
N SER A 37 -26.29 -2.48 13.70
CA SER A 37 -27.49 -1.98 14.38
C SER A 37 -27.47 -0.49 14.76
N VAL A 38 -26.39 0.28 14.55
CA VAL A 38 -26.35 1.68 15.02
C VAL A 38 -25.73 2.65 14.01
N ARG A 39 -26.61 3.45 13.37
CA ARG A 39 -26.46 4.84 12.83
C ARG A 39 -25.25 5.17 11.92
N PRO A 40 -25.38 6.09 10.95
CA PRO A 40 -24.23 6.57 10.19
C PRO A 40 -23.21 7.19 11.16
N PHE A 41 -21.95 6.75 11.05
CA PHE A 41 -20.82 7.31 11.81
C PHE A 41 -20.78 8.84 11.60
N PRO A 42 -20.58 9.65 12.66
CA PRO A 42 -20.68 11.10 12.58
C PRO A 42 -19.45 11.78 11.94
N PHE A 43 -18.45 11.02 11.49
CA PHE A 43 -17.27 11.57 10.83
C PHE A 43 -17.41 11.41 9.32
N ARG A 44 -17.75 12.51 8.65
CA ARG A 44 -17.41 12.68 7.23
C ARG A 44 -15.89 12.61 7.16
N PHE A 45 -15.37 11.62 6.46
CA PHE A 45 -13.93 11.50 6.31
C PHE A 45 -13.42 12.67 5.44
N TYR A 46 -12.67 13.58 6.05
CA TYR A 46 -12.26 14.87 5.49
C TYR A 46 -11.37 14.81 4.23
N TRP A 47 -10.96 13.63 3.75
CA TRP A 47 -10.14 13.52 2.54
C TRP A 47 -10.90 13.79 1.24
N GLU A 48 -12.24 13.79 1.27
CA GLU A 48 -13.06 14.21 0.11
C GLU A 48 -13.23 15.74 0.00
N ASP A 49 -12.81 16.51 1.02
CA ASP A 49 -13.11 17.95 1.10
C ASP A 49 -12.05 18.85 0.42
N PHE A 50 -10.92 18.31 -0.05
CA PHE A 50 -9.86 19.12 -0.68
C PHE A 50 -10.13 19.48 -2.16
N GLY A 51 -11.13 18.87 -2.81
CA GLY A 51 -11.33 19.02 -4.26
C GLY A 51 -10.18 18.46 -5.12
N VAL A 52 -9.16 17.87 -4.49
CA VAL A 52 -8.01 17.22 -5.10
C VAL A 52 -8.23 15.71 -5.02
N PRO A 53 -8.01 14.95 -6.11
CA PRO A 53 -8.16 13.50 -6.08
C PRO A 53 -7.18 12.86 -5.08
N VAL A 54 -7.64 11.81 -4.41
CA VAL A 54 -6.82 11.00 -3.49
C VAL A 54 -5.59 10.47 -4.22
N LEU A 55 -4.41 10.63 -3.61
CA LEU A 55 -3.17 10.10 -4.15
C LEU A 55 -3.23 8.57 -4.24
N THR A 56 -2.97 8.04 -5.42
CA THR A 56 -3.00 6.60 -5.69
C THR A 56 -1.62 6.12 -6.14
N ILE A 57 -1.18 4.98 -5.63
CA ILE A 57 0.06 4.30 -6.05
C ILE A 57 -0.28 3.35 -7.20
N TYR A 58 0.31 3.56 -8.37
CA TYR A 58 0.09 2.73 -9.56
C TYR A 58 1.03 1.53 -9.65
N TYR A 59 2.28 1.70 -9.24
CA TYR A 59 3.25 0.62 -9.21
C TYR A 59 4.25 0.84 -8.09
N VAL A 60 4.87 -0.26 -7.67
CA VAL A 60 5.99 -0.27 -6.74
C VAL A 60 7.11 -1.09 -7.37
N ASP A 61 8.27 -0.46 -7.56
CA ASP A 61 9.49 -1.15 -7.93
C ASP A 61 10.35 -1.38 -6.67
N PRO A 62 10.65 -2.64 -6.32
CA PRO A 62 11.48 -2.98 -5.16
C PRO A 62 12.98 -2.68 -5.31
N CYS A 63 13.42 -2.07 -6.41
CA CYS A 63 14.82 -1.72 -6.68
C CYS A 63 15.75 -2.93 -6.47
N ILE A 64 15.38 -4.08 -7.03
CA ILE A 64 15.99 -5.39 -6.73
C ILE A 64 17.51 -5.41 -6.98
N GLU A 65 17.96 -4.82 -8.08
CA GLU A 65 19.38 -4.79 -8.43
C GLU A 65 20.20 -3.98 -7.40
N GLU A 66 19.82 -2.73 -7.17
CA GLU A 66 20.49 -1.83 -6.22
C GLU A 66 20.47 -2.40 -4.80
N ASN A 67 19.30 -2.82 -4.32
CA ASN A 67 19.18 -3.40 -2.98
C ASN A 67 19.96 -4.71 -2.89
N GLY A 68 19.96 -5.53 -3.95
CA GLY A 68 20.69 -6.78 -4.01
C GLY A 68 22.19 -6.63 -3.90
N GLU A 69 22.75 -5.59 -4.52
CA GLU A 69 24.15 -5.23 -4.39
C GLU A 69 24.46 -4.75 -2.96
N LYS A 70 23.71 -3.75 -2.47
CA LYS A 70 23.90 -3.15 -1.14
C LYS A 70 23.78 -4.18 -0.01
N HIS A 71 22.82 -5.09 -0.09
CA HIS A 71 22.57 -6.14 0.91
C HIS A 71 23.42 -7.39 0.69
N ARG A 72 24.20 -7.45 -0.39
CA ARG A 72 24.96 -8.66 -0.79
C ARG A 72 24.05 -9.89 -0.88
N THR A 73 22.91 -9.71 -1.52
CA THR A 73 21.86 -10.72 -1.74
C THR A 73 21.60 -10.98 -3.23
N TYR A 74 22.24 -10.23 -4.15
CA TYR A 74 22.06 -10.39 -5.61
C TYR A 74 22.26 -11.82 -6.16
N ARG A 75 23.01 -12.68 -5.45
CA ARG A 75 23.26 -14.08 -5.85
C ARG A 75 22.12 -15.04 -5.52
N TYR A 76 21.15 -14.64 -4.70
CA TYR A 76 20.00 -15.50 -4.43
C TYR A 76 19.17 -15.65 -5.71
N GLU A 77 18.81 -16.88 -6.05
CA GLU A 77 17.98 -17.19 -7.23
C GLU A 77 16.68 -16.37 -7.24
N LEU A 78 16.10 -16.11 -6.06
CA LEU A 78 14.92 -15.26 -5.91
C LEU A 78 15.09 -13.84 -6.49
N MET A 79 16.30 -13.29 -6.46
CA MET A 79 16.62 -11.95 -6.97
C MET A 79 16.80 -11.94 -8.48
N THR A 80 17.12 -13.08 -9.10
CA THR A 80 17.52 -13.17 -10.52
C THR A 80 16.48 -13.85 -11.41
N ARG A 81 15.31 -14.22 -10.85
CA ARG A 81 14.19 -14.75 -11.62
C ARG A 81 13.72 -13.73 -12.67
N GLN A 82 13.26 -14.24 -13.81
CA GLN A 82 12.82 -13.39 -14.91
C GLN A 82 11.55 -12.59 -14.56
N ALA A 83 11.53 -11.33 -15.00
CA ALA A 83 10.40 -10.42 -14.96
C ALA A 83 9.74 -10.30 -13.56
N ASP A 84 8.44 -10.55 -13.47
CA ASP A 84 7.59 -10.37 -12.30
C ASP A 84 7.79 -11.42 -11.19
N ARG A 85 8.66 -12.41 -11.43
CA ARG A 85 8.96 -13.49 -10.47
C ARG A 85 10.15 -13.18 -9.57
N ALA A 86 10.91 -12.14 -9.86
CA ALA A 86 11.93 -11.66 -8.96
C ALA A 86 11.32 -11.19 -7.64
N ARG A 87 12.01 -11.46 -6.54
CA ARG A 87 11.60 -11.08 -5.18
C ARG A 87 12.78 -10.45 -4.48
N LEU A 88 12.54 -9.29 -3.89
CA LEU A 88 13.53 -8.58 -3.09
C LEU A 88 13.93 -9.42 -1.86
N VAL A 89 15.24 -9.55 -1.66
CA VAL A 89 15.86 -10.20 -0.50
C VAL A 89 16.77 -9.16 0.15
N VAL A 90 16.46 -8.80 1.39
CA VAL A 90 17.20 -7.82 2.20
C VAL A 90 17.62 -8.43 3.53
N ARG A 91 18.58 -7.79 4.19
CA ARG A 91 19.03 -8.12 5.54
C ARG A 91 18.43 -7.13 6.52
N ARG A 92 17.92 -7.65 7.64
CA ARG A 92 17.37 -6.82 8.73
C ARG A 92 18.40 -5.83 9.26
N GLY A 93 17.95 -4.67 9.72
CA GLY A 93 18.80 -3.62 10.28
C GLY A 93 19.66 -2.89 9.24
N GLN A 94 19.42 -3.12 7.95
CA GLN A 94 20.05 -2.42 6.85
C GLN A 94 18.96 -1.77 5.99
N GLU A 95 19.16 -0.51 5.63
CA GLU A 95 18.22 0.24 4.81
C GLU A 95 18.06 -0.33 3.40
N PHE A 96 16.86 -0.24 2.85
CA PHE A 96 16.55 -0.61 1.46
C PHE A 96 15.57 0.39 0.85
N TYR A 97 15.55 0.44 -0.48
CA TYR A 97 14.82 1.47 -1.22
C TYR A 97 13.65 0.88 -1.98
N LEU A 98 12.58 1.66 -2.11
CA LEU A 98 11.44 1.36 -2.97
C LEU A 98 11.11 2.58 -3.83
N HIS A 99 10.70 2.33 -5.06
CA HIS A 99 10.23 3.32 -6.01
C HIS A 99 8.72 3.23 -6.13
N LEU A 100 8.01 4.34 -5.92
CA LEU A 100 6.56 4.42 -5.97
C LEU A 100 6.15 5.29 -7.16
N GLY A 101 5.41 4.73 -8.12
CA GLY A 101 4.75 5.48 -9.16
C GLY A 101 3.38 5.97 -8.70
N LEU A 102 3.10 7.25 -8.87
CA LEU A 102 1.93 7.93 -8.30
C LEU A 102 0.95 8.44 -9.36
N SER A 103 -0.30 8.66 -8.97
CA SER A 103 -1.35 9.23 -9.84
C SER A 103 -1.24 10.72 -10.07
N ARG A 104 -0.58 11.43 -9.16
CA ARG A 104 -0.24 12.85 -9.22
C ARG A 104 1.01 13.09 -8.37
N ASN A 105 1.50 14.32 -8.37
CA ASN A 105 2.58 14.73 -7.48
C ASN A 105 2.16 14.55 -6.02
N TYR A 106 3.08 14.03 -5.22
CA TYR A 106 2.95 13.97 -3.77
C TYR A 106 3.04 15.38 -3.19
N ASP A 107 2.09 15.72 -2.33
CA ASP A 107 2.07 16.97 -1.57
C ASP A 107 1.99 16.64 -0.07
N PRO A 108 3.08 16.83 0.70
CA PRO A 108 3.12 16.47 2.11
C PRO A 108 2.14 17.25 2.99
N ALA A 109 1.55 18.35 2.50
CA ALA A 109 0.56 19.11 3.26
C ALA A 109 -0.83 18.46 3.25
N ILE A 110 -1.15 17.67 2.23
CA ILE A 110 -2.48 17.08 2.03
C ILE A 110 -2.44 15.55 1.90
N ASP A 111 -1.29 14.98 1.59
CA ASP A 111 -1.12 13.54 1.40
C ASP A 111 -0.52 12.88 2.63
N GLY A 112 -1.22 11.86 3.13
CA GLY A 112 -0.67 10.88 4.06
C GLY A 112 -0.41 9.57 3.34
N VAL A 113 0.81 9.04 3.47
CA VAL A 113 1.16 7.69 3.02
C VAL A 113 1.57 6.84 4.21
N SER A 114 1.10 5.59 4.26
CA SER A 114 1.52 4.61 5.26
C SER A 114 1.95 3.33 4.57
N ILE A 115 3.09 2.78 5.00
CA ILE A 115 3.62 1.52 4.52
C ILE A 115 3.31 0.45 5.56
N VAL A 116 2.71 -0.66 5.11
CA VAL A 116 2.35 -1.78 5.95
C VAL A 116 3.11 -3.01 5.48
N PHE A 117 3.98 -3.54 6.35
CA PHE A 117 4.66 -4.81 6.16
C PHE A 117 3.89 -5.90 6.89
N THR A 118 3.66 -7.03 6.22
CA THR A 118 3.04 -8.21 6.81
C THR A 118 3.84 -9.44 6.43
N LEU A 119 3.95 -10.39 7.35
CA LEU A 119 4.52 -11.70 7.04
C LEU A 119 3.55 -12.51 6.18
N ASP A 120 4.06 -13.03 5.07
CA ASP A 120 3.31 -13.94 4.19
C ASP A 120 3.06 -15.29 4.90
N GLY A 121 1.96 -15.95 4.54
CA GLY A 121 1.54 -17.23 5.14
C GLY A 121 0.89 -17.12 6.53
N ILE A 122 0.72 -15.91 7.08
CA ILE A 122 0.02 -15.69 8.35
C ILE A 122 -1.41 -15.22 8.08
N GLU A 123 -2.41 -15.99 8.52
CA GLU A 123 -3.84 -15.69 8.29
C GLU A 123 -4.26 -14.36 8.95
N LYS A 124 -3.72 -14.07 10.13
CA LYS A 124 -4.02 -12.85 10.91
C LYS A 124 -2.74 -12.18 11.40
N PRO A 125 -2.08 -11.36 10.56
CA PRO A 125 -0.91 -10.59 10.96
C PRO A 125 -1.24 -9.59 12.07
N GLN A 126 -0.49 -9.62 13.15
CA GLN A 126 -0.66 -8.80 14.35
C GLN A 126 0.62 -8.07 14.74
N TYR A 127 0.45 -6.83 15.19
CA TYR A 127 1.54 -5.97 15.67
C TYR A 127 2.27 -6.58 16.86
N GLY A 128 1.51 -7.04 17.89
CA GLY A 128 2.07 -7.62 19.11
C GLY A 128 2.89 -8.91 18.91
N HIS A 129 2.78 -9.55 17.75
CA HIS A 129 3.56 -10.75 17.40
C HIS A 129 4.70 -10.46 16.41
N GLY A 130 4.94 -9.18 16.06
CA GLY A 130 5.96 -8.80 15.07
C GLY A 130 5.68 -9.30 13.64
N THR A 131 4.45 -9.75 13.37
CA THR A 131 4.03 -10.26 12.05
C THR A 131 3.40 -9.17 11.18
N LEU A 132 3.18 -8.01 11.77
CA LEU A 132 2.73 -6.79 11.11
C LEU A 132 3.48 -5.59 11.65
N VAL A 133 3.88 -4.73 10.73
CA VAL A 133 4.39 -3.39 11.03
C VAL A 133 3.64 -2.40 10.15
N ALA A 134 3.20 -1.29 10.72
CA ALA A 134 2.64 -0.17 9.97
C ALA A 134 3.41 1.09 10.37
N THR A 135 3.89 1.83 9.39
CA THR A 135 4.69 3.04 9.62
C THR A 135 4.26 4.14 8.64
N ALA A 136 4.23 5.38 9.10
CA ALA A 136 3.95 6.52 8.26
C ALA A 136 5.17 6.84 7.38
N LEU A 137 4.92 7.33 6.17
CA LEU A 137 5.98 7.90 5.35
C LEU A 137 6.38 9.26 5.93
N LEU A 138 7.62 9.37 6.36
CA LEU A 138 8.15 10.57 6.99
C LEU A 138 8.86 11.47 5.98
N ASN A 139 8.88 12.78 6.26
CA ASN A 139 9.63 13.72 5.45
C ASN A 139 11.15 13.53 5.63
N PRO A 140 11.98 14.03 4.69
CA PRO A 140 13.43 13.96 4.83
C PRO A 140 13.90 14.60 6.14
N GLY A 141 14.68 13.86 6.93
CA GLY A 141 15.24 14.32 8.21
C GLY A 141 14.35 14.13 9.44
N GLU A 142 13.07 13.74 9.26
CA GLU A 142 12.23 13.32 10.37
C GLU A 142 12.67 11.95 10.89
N ILE A 143 12.58 11.76 12.21
CA ILE A 143 12.96 10.51 12.88
C ILE A 143 11.77 9.99 13.66
N SER A 144 11.51 8.68 13.57
CA SER A 144 10.55 7.98 14.42
C SER A 144 11.26 7.31 15.58
N GLU A 145 10.60 7.23 16.73
CA GLU A 145 11.03 6.39 17.85
C GLU A 145 10.73 4.90 17.63
N ALA A 146 10.02 4.55 16.56
CA ALA A 146 9.68 3.17 16.23
C ALA A 146 10.87 2.40 15.65
N ASP A 147 10.90 1.09 15.88
CA ASP A 147 11.93 0.17 15.35
C ASP A 147 11.97 0.11 13.81
N TRP A 148 10.88 0.50 13.15
CA TRP A 148 10.76 0.56 11.70
C TRP A 148 10.47 1.97 11.24
N GLN A 149 11.26 2.44 10.29
CA GLN A 149 11.12 3.77 9.74
C GLN A 149 11.02 3.72 8.21
N VAL A 150 10.15 4.56 7.65
CA VAL A 150 10.14 4.83 6.21
C VAL A 150 10.22 6.33 6.00
N THR A 151 11.26 6.78 5.29
CA THR A 151 11.49 8.19 4.96
C THR A 151 11.48 8.41 3.46
N ILE A 152 11.09 9.60 3.04
CA ILE A 152 11.30 10.07 1.68
C ILE A 152 12.81 10.25 1.44
N ASP A 153 13.32 9.61 0.39
CA ASP A 153 14.70 9.74 -0.10
C ASP A 153 14.77 10.74 -1.27
N ALA A 154 13.80 10.69 -2.19
CA ALA A 154 13.65 11.66 -3.26
C ALA A 154 12.17 11.85 -3.67
N ILE A 155 11.84 13.06 -4.09
CA ILE A 155 10.53 13.44 -4.64
C ILE A 155 10.73 13.92 -6.08
N GLU A 156 10.00 13.32 -7.01
CA GLU A 156 9.98 13.73 -8.42
C GLU A 156 8.54 13.78 -8.95
N LEU A 157 8.37 14.11 -10.23
CA LEU A 157 7.05 14.21 -10.84
C LEU A 157 6.35 12.84 -10.81
N ASN A 158 5.20 12.79 -10.13
CA ASN A 158 4.40 11.58 -9.94
C ASN A 158 5.21 10.39 -9.41
N PHE A 159 6.26 10.64 -8.64
CA PHE A 159 7.19 9.62 -8.21
C PHE A 159 7.76 9.91 -6.82
N LEU A 160 7.86 8.87 -6.01
CA LEU A 160 8.59 8.91 -4.75
C LEU A 160 9.62 7.78 -4.73
N ARG A 161 10.83 8.13 -4.33
CA ARG A 161 11.78 7.15 -3.82
C ARG A 161 11.73 7.21 -2.31
N ILE A 162 11.48 6.06 -1.69
CA ILE A 162 11.40 5.92 -0.25
C ILE A 162 12.49 4.97 0.23
N LYS A 163 12.88 5.16 1.48
CA LYS A 163 13.89 4.36 2.16
C LYS A 163 13.29 3.77 3.42
N ALA A 164 13.39 2.46 3.57
CA ALA A 164 12.90 1.71 4.72
C ALA A 164 14.06 1.13 5.51
N SER A 165 14.00 1.18 6.85
CA SER A 165 15.00 0.62 7.76
C SER A 165 14.38 0.03 9.00
#